data_AF-A0A6L3T5I9-F1
#
_entry.id   AF-A0A6L3T5I9-F1
#
_cell.length_a   1.000
_cell.length_b   1.000
_cell.length_c   1.000
_cell.angle_alpha   90.00
_cell.angle_beta   90.00
_cell.angle_gamma   90.00
#
_symmetry.space_group_name_H-M   'P 1'
#
loop_
_entity.id
_entity.type
_entity.pdbx_description
1 polymer ?
#
loop_
_entity_poly.entity_id
_entity_poly.type
_entity_poly.pdbx_seq_one_letter_code
_entity_poly.pdbx_strand_id
1 'polypeptide(L)'
;MEMLSRLFSENRANAWATQSSRPGVSSARPGTIGPDLAMLSFFANLKIALKIGVTLVLLIAVGVATSVISLTTLTKIENTARWTAHTHAVIQELNTLVSAMVNQETGLRGYLVSGNESFLEPYRAGASAYADAHAAASRLTADNPAQQKRLADLDGQTRTWRTDVAEREIALMRDAVSGCETSLATATTLSAFGSASG
;
A
#
# COMPACT_ATOMS: atom_id res chain seq x y z
N MET A 1 9.13 -39.12 -23.61
CA MET A 1 10.17 -38.13 -23.98
C MET A 1 10.76 -38.51 -25.35
N GLU A 2 9.93 -38.70 -26.38
CA GLU A 2 10.38 -39.10 -27.73
C GLU A 2 9.30 -38.79 -28.79
N MET A 3 9.02 -37.52 -29.09
CA MET A 3 8.11 -37.25 -30.22
C MET A 3 8.25 -35.88 -30.90
N LEU A 4 9.38 -35.18 -30.78
CA LEU A 4 9.59 -33.89 -31.47
C LEU A 4 11.00 -33.71 -32.07
N SER A 5 11.70 -34.80 -32.41
CA SER A 5 13.03 -34.78 -33.05
C SER A 5 13.02 -35.03 -34.57
N ARG A 6 11.87 -34.91 -35.25
CA ARG A 6 11.72 -35.15 -36.69
C ARG A 6 11.30 -33.91 -37.50
N LEU A 7 12.03 -32.81 -37.34
CA LEU A 7 12.07 -31.75 -38.36
C LEU A 7 13.53 -31.48 -38.80
N PHE A 8 14.27 -32.59 -38.99
CA PHE A 8 15.37 -32.68 -39.95
C PHE A 8 14.83 -32.27 -41.34
N SER A 9 15.44 -31.26 -41.94
CA SER A 9 16.32 -31.44 -43.11
C SER A 9 15.62 -32.06 -44.32
N GLU A 10 15.48 -31.25 -45.37
CA GLU A 10 15.59 -31.63 -46.79
C GLU A 10 14.82 -30.57 -47.59
N ASN A 11 15.53 -29.65 -48.23
CA ASN A 11 15.27 -29.40 -49.66
C ASN A 11 16.44 -28.61 -50.27
N ARG A 12 17.52 -29.33 -50.60
CA ARG A 12 18.57 -28.82 -51.48
C ARG A 12 18.23 -29.16 -52.94
N ALA A 13 18.29 -28.12 -53.77
CA ALA A 13 18.85 -28.12 -55.12
C ALA A 13 18.19 -28.99 -56.21
N ASN A 14 17.49 -28.34 -57.16
CA ASN A 14 17.43 -28.73 -58.58
C ASN A 14 16.50 -27.78 -59.38
N ALA A 15 17.09 -26.87 -60.18
CA ALA A 15 16.53 -26.44 -61.48
C ALA A 15 17.44 -25.38 -62.12
N TRP A 16 18.67 -25.77 -62.48
CA TRP A 16 19.44 -25.08 -63.51
C TRP A 16 19.29 -25.91 -64.78
N ALA A 17 18.57 -25.42 -65.79
CA ALA A 17 18.70 -25.85 -67.19
C ALA A 17 17.78 -25.03 -68.10
N THR A 18 18.40 -24.08 -68.81
CA THR A 18 18.24 -23.80 -70.25
C THR A 18 16.84 -23.61 -70.85
N GLN A 19 16.53 -22.36 -71.21
CA GLN A 19 15.88 -22.05 -72.49
C GLN A 19 16.45 -20.73 -73.05
N SER A 20 17.21 -20.84 -74.13
CA SER A 20 17.71 -19.75 -74.96
C SER A 20 16.77 -19.55 -76.17
N SER A 21 16.50 -18.29 -76.56
CA SER A 21 16.47 -17.80 -77.96
C SER A 21 15.93 -16.36 -78.11
N ARG A 22 16.87 -15.42 -78.31
CA ARG A 22 16.97 -14.37 -79.36
C ARG A 22 15.97 -13.18 -79.47
N PRO A 23 16.42 -12.05 -80.08
CA PRO A 23 16.13 -10.70 -79.60
C PRO A 23 15.05 -9.96 -80.40
N GLY A 24 14.23 -9.19 -79.69
CA GLY A 24 13.41 -8.12 -80.24
C GLY A 24 13.89 -6.78 -79.72
N VAL A 25 14.35 -5.92 -80.63
CA VAL A 25 14.60 -4.51 -80.37
C VAL A 25 13.27 -3.85 -79.99
N SER A 26 13.18 -3.31 -78.78
CA SER A 26 12.21 -2.26 -78.44
C SER A 26 12.94 -1.13 -77.75
N SER A 27 13.05 -0.04 -78.47
CA SER A 27 13.54 1.25 -78.03
C SER A 27 12.76 1.82 -76.85
N ALA A 28 13.48 2.54 -75.98
CA ALA A 28 13.03 3.63 -75.13
C ALA A 28 12.14 3.30 -73.90
N ARG A 29 12.73 3.44 -72.69
CA ARG A 29 12.69 4.66 -71.85
C ARG A 29 13.55 4.47 -70.58
N PRO A 30 14.27 5.48 -70.08
CA PRO A 30 14.94 5.42 -68.79
C PRO A 30 13.95 5.80 -67.68
N GLY A 31 13.64 4.85 -66.80
CA GLY A 31 12.79 5.06 -65.63
C GLY A 31 13.55 4.69 -64.36
N THR A 32 14.14 5.70 -63.74
CA THR A 32 14.94 5.66 -62.52
C THR A 32 14.14 5.07 -61.35
N ILE A 33 14.55 3.93 -60.80
CA ILE A 33 14.13 3.50 -59.45
C ILE A 33 15.37 3.58 -58.55
N GLY A 34 15.72 4.81 -58.18
CA GLY A 34 16.40 5.08 -56.92
C GLY A 34 15.38 5.71 -55.97
N PRO A 35 15.53 5.60 -54.64
CA PRO A 35 14.84 6.51 -53.75
C PRO A 35 15.17 7.94 -54.21
N ASP A 36 14.15 8.68 -54.59
CA ASP A 36 14.27 10.00 -55.16
C ASP A 36 15.07 10.92 -54.21
N LEU A 37 16.32 11.19 -54.60
CA LEU A 37 17.21 12.17 -53.95
C LEU A 37 16.63 13.60 -54.01
N ALA A 38 15.51 13.85 -54.70
CA ALA A 38 14.81 15.13 -54.69
C ALA A 38 14.21 15.47 -53.31
N MET A 39 13.94 14.48 -52.46
CA MET A 39 13.57 14.77 -51.08
C MET A 39 14.71 15.49 -50.32
N LEU A 40 15.98 15.27 -50.71
CA LEU A 40 17.14 16.01 -50.21
C LEU A 40 17.36 17.36 -50.92
N SER A 41 16.89 17.53 -52.16
CA SER A 41 17.05 18.78 -52.92
C SER A 41 16.03 19.86 -52.55
N PHE A 42 14.88 19.49 -51.96
CA PHE A 42 13.98 20.43 -51.30
C PHE A 42 14.69 21.21 -50.19
N PHE A 43 15.67 20.59 -49.53
CA PHE A 43 16.54 21.23 -48.56
C PHE A 43 17.74 21.96 -49.16
N ALA A 44 17.96 21.96 -50.48
CA ALA A 44 19.12 22.61 -51.10
C ALA A 44 18.88 24.11 -51.36
N ASN A 45 17.71 24.47 -51.89
CA ASN A 45 17.38 25.83 -52.38
C ASN A 45 16.66 26.75 -51.38
N LEU A 46 16.64 26.38 -50.09
CA LEU A 46 16.17 27.25 -49.03
C LEU A 46 17.30 28.22 -48.65
N LYS A 47 17.04 29.53 -48.53
CA LYS A 47 18.03 30.51 -48.03
C LYS A 47 18.71 29.92 -46.78
N ILE A 48 20.04 29.88 -46.73
CA ILE A 48 20.81 29.25 -45.64
C ILE A 48 20.29 29.74 -44.27
N ALA A 49 19.92 31.01 -44.18
CA ALA A 49 19.30 31.62 -43.00
C ALA A 49 18.01 30.92 -42.52
N LEU A 50 17.16 30.44 -43.43
CA LEU A 50 15.92 29.74 -43.09
C LEU A 50 16.19 28.30 -42.60
N LYS A 51 17.23 27.62 -43.10
CA LYS A 51 17.64 26.31 -42.57
C LYS A 51 18.11 26.43 -41.12
N ILE A 52 18.92 27.46 -40.83
CA ILE A 52 19.40 27.78 -39.47
C ILE A 52 18.24 28.16 -38.56
N GLY A 53 17.28 28.94 -39.07
CA GLY A 53 16.07 29.29 -38.31
C GLY A 53 15.23 28.06 -37.95
N VAL A 54 15.01 27.15 -38.91
CA VAL A 54 14.22 25.92 -38.69
C VAL A 54 14.91 24.99 -37.69
N THR A 55 16.22 24.80 -37.80
CA THR A 55 16.95 23.93 -36.85
C THR A 55 16.96 24.52 -35.43
N LEU A 56 17.10 25.84 -35.30
CA LEU A 56 17.04 26.51 -34.00
C LEU A 56 15.65 26.38 -33.36
N VAL A 57 14.58 26.59 -34.13
CA VAL A 57 13.20 26.42 -33.65
C VAL A 57 12.93 24.98 -33.25
N LEU A 58 13.42 24.01 -34.02
CA LEU A 58 13.28 22.58 -33.71
C LEU A 58 14.01 22.21 -32.40
N LEU A 59 15.21 22.76 -32.18
CA LEU A 59 15.99 22.53 -30.97
C LEU A 59 15.31 23.13 -29.74
N ILE A 60 14.77 24.35 -29.85
CA ILE A 60 13.96 24.97 -28.80
C ILE A 60 12.70 24.15 -28.54
N ALA A 61 11.99 23.70 -29.58
CA ALA A 61 10.77 22.91 -29.44
C ALA A 61 11.02 21.58 -28.71
N VAL A 62 12.14 20.90 -29.01
CA VAL A 62 12.57 19.69 -28.29
C VAL A 62 12.89 20.00 -26.83
N GLY A 63 13.57 21.12 -26.54
CA GLY A 63 13.85 21.57 -25.17
C GLY A 63 12.59 21.92 -24.36
N VAL A 64 11.61 22.57 -25.00
CA VAL A 64 10.31 22.87 -24.38
C VAL A 64 9.52 21.58 -24.15
N ALA A 65 9.53 20.64 -25.11
CA ALA A 65 8.87 19.36 -24.96
C ALA A 65 9.44 18.55 -23.79
N THR A 66 10.77 18.47 -23.65
CA THR A 66 11.42 17.81 -22.52
C THR A 66 11.17 18.52 -21.19
N SER A 67 11.10 19.86 -21.18
CA SER A 67 10.73 20.65 -20.00
C SER A 67 9.29 20.37 -19.54
N VAL A 68 8.33 20.31 -20.47
CA VAL A 68 6.92 19.95 -20.17
C VAL A 68 6.81 18.51 -19.65
N ILE A 69 7.56 17.56 -20.23
CA ILE A 69 7.64 16.18 -19.73
C ILE A 69 8.24 16.14 -18.32
N SER A 70 9.23 17.00 -18.03
CA SER A 70 9.84 17.10 -16.69
C SER A 70 8.84 17.63 -15.64
N LEU A 71 8.04 18.65 -15.99
CA LEU A 71 7.01 19.22 -15.10
C LEU A 71 5.86 18.23 -14.83
N THR A 72 5.49 17.40 -15.81
CA THR A 72 4.49 16.33 -15.63
C THR A 72 5.03 15.09 -14.90
N THR A 73 6.36 14.95 -14.81
CA THR A 73 7.02 13.87 -14.05
C THR A 73 7.12 14.22 -12.55
N LEU A 74 7.31 15.50 -12.21
CA LEU A 74 7.30 15.98 -10.82
C LEU A 74 5.95 15.73 -10.13
N THR A 75 4.84 15.88 -10.84
CA THR A 75 3.48 15.58 -10.33
C THR A 75 3.17 14.08 -10.20
N LYS A 76 3.91 13.21 -10.91
CA LYS A 76 3.78 11.75 -10.77
C LYS A 76 4.59 11.19 -9.60
N ILE A 77 5.71 11.83 -9.23
CA ILE A 77 6.54 11.42 -8.08
C ILE A 77 5.82 11.72 -6.75
N GLU A 78 5.01 12.78 -6.67
CA GLU A 78 4.17 13.05 -5.51
C GLU A 78 3.04 12.03 -5.29
N ASN A 79 2.59 11.33 -6.34
CA ASN A 79 1.50 10.36 -6.24
C ASN A 79 1.97 9.01 -5.68
N THR A 80 3.15 8.51 -6.06
CA THR A 80 3.68 7.25 -5.49
C THR A 80 4.14 7.42 -4.04
N ALA A 81 4.75 8.58 -3.69
CA ALA A 81 5.15 8.87 -2.33
C ALA A 81 3.95 9.05 -1.38
N ARG A 82 2.85 9.68 -1.85
CA ARG A 82 1.61 9.82 -1.07
C ARG A 82 0.89 8.50 -0.82
N TRP A 83 0.85 7.59 -1.80
CA TRP A 83 0.20 6.28 -1.60
C TRP A 83 0.97 5.39 -0.62
N THR A 84 2.30 5.42 -0.66
CA THR A 84 3.14 4.71 0.33
C THR A 84 2.97 5.33 1.72
N ALA A 85 3.02 6.66 1.84
CA ALA A 85 2.81 7.37 3.11
C ALA A 85 1.39 7.13 3.67
N HIS A 86 0.37 7.11 2.81
CA HIS A 86 -1.02 6.85 3.22
C HIS A 86 -1.20 5.42 3.73
N THR A 87 -0.65 4.43 3.01
CA THR A 87 -0.70 3.03 3.46
C THR A 87 0.01 2.86 4.80
N HIS A 88 1.17 3.49 5.00
CA HIS A 88 1.87 3.46 6.28
C HIS A 88 1.09 4.15 7.39
N ALA A 89 0.41 5.27 7.11
CA ALA A 89 -0.45 5.94 8.08
C ALA A 89 -1.59 5.03 8.54
N VAL A 90 -2.27 4.35 7.61
CA VAL A 90 -3.33 3.38 7.95
C VAL A 90 -2.76 2.23 8.80
N ILE A 91 -1.64 1.64 8.40
CA ILE A 91 -1.01 0.54 9.15
C ILE A 91 -0.60 0.98 10.55
N GLN A 92 -0.09 2.20 10.69
CA GLN A 92 0.29 2.75 11.99
C GLN A 92 -0.91 2.84 12.93
N GLU A 93 -2.06 3.37 12.46
CA GLU A 93 -3.27 3.42 13.28
C GLU A 93 -3.80 2.03 13.65
N LEU A 94 -3.73 1.07 12.72
CA LEU A 94 -4.09 -0.33 13.00
C LEU A 94 -3.17 -0.97 14.04
N ASN A 95 -1.86 -0.69 14.01
CA ASN A 95 -0.94 -1.17 15.03
C ASN A 95 -1.24 -0.54 16.40
N THR A 96 -1.57 0.76 16.42
CA THR A 96 -2.01 1.43 17.65
C THR A 96 -3.27 0.78 18.23
N LEU A 97 -4.25 0.41 17.39
CA LEU A 97 -5.44 -0.33 17.85
C LEU A 97 -5.08 -1.65 18.55
N VAL A 98 -4.18 -2.43 17.95
CA VAL A 98 -3.74 -3.70 18.52
C VAL A 98 -3.01 -3.48 19.84
N SER A 99 -2.05 -2.56 19.89
CA SER A 99 -1.32 -2.24 21.11
C SER A 99 -2.24 -1.72 22.23
N ALA A 100 -3.24 -0.91 21.87
CA ALA A 100 -4.22 -0.39 22.81
C ALA A 100 -5.10 -1.51 23.42
N MET A 101 -5.48 -2.52 22.64
CA MET A 101 -6.18 -3.70 23.14
C MET A 101 -5.29 -4.57 24.04
N VAL A 102 -4.02 -4.75 23.67
CA VAL A 102 -3.05 -5.49 24.49
C VAL A 102 -2.84 -4.79 25.84
N ASN A 103 -2.74 -3.46 25.87
CA ASN A 103 -2.64 -2.70 27.12
C ASN A 103 -3.89 -2.85 27.98
N GLN A 104 -5.08 -2.90 27.36
CA GLN A 104 -6.33 -3.21 28.05
C GLN A 104 -6.30 -4.59 28.71
N GLU A 105 -5.97 -5.63 27.96
CA GLU A 105 -5.89 -6.99 28.47
C GLU A 105 -4.81 -7.13 29.56
N THR A 106 -3.64 -6.52 29.36
CA THR A 106 -2.53 -6.55 30.31
C THR A 106 -2.89 -5.87 31.62
N GLY A 107 -3.52 -4.70 31.56
CA GLY A 107 -3.98 -3.97 32.74
C GLY A 107 -5.05 -4.73 33.51
N LEU A 108 -6.04 -5.27 32.79
CA LEU A 108 -7.08 -6.11 33.36
C LEU A 108 -6.47 -7.31 34.10
N ARG A 109 -5.59 -8.08 33.45
CA ARG A 109 -4.94 -9.24 34.08
C ARG A 109 -4.12 -8.86 35.29
N GLY A 110 -3.37 -7.76 35.23
CA GLY A 110 -2.61 -7.25 36.37
C GLY A 110 -3.52 -6.94 37.55
N TYR A 111 -4.68 -6.34 37.30
CA TYR A 111 -5.69 -6.07 38.32
C TYR A 111 -6.30 -7.35 38.90
N LEU A 112 -6.69 -8.31 38.05
CA LEU A 112 -7.29 -9.56 38.51
C LEU A 112 -6.32 -10.41 39.36
N VAL A 113 -5.03 -10.34 39.08
CA VAL A 113 -4.01 -11.08 39.85
C VAL A 113 -3.66 -10.38 41.17
N SER A 114 -3.61 -9.05 41.20
CA SER A 114 -3.10 -8.30 42.35
C SER A 114 -4.17 -7.64 43.23
N GLY A 115 -5.36 -7.39 42.69
CA GLY A 115 -6.38 -6.55 43.30
C GLY A 115 -6.03 -5.06 43.39
N ASN A 116 -4.89 -4.62 42.84
CA ASN A 116 -4.42 -3.24 42.93
C ASN A 116 -4.91 -2.38 41.76
N GLU A 117 -5.64 -1.31 42.07
CA GLU A 117 -6.24 -0.43 41.06
C GLU A 117 -5.28 0.31 40.15
N SER A 118 -4.00 0.45 40.51
CA SER A 118 -2.99 1.03 39.61
C SER A 118 -2.83 0.20 38.33
N PHE A 119 -3.13 -1.10 38.34
CA PHE A 119 -3.10 -1.92 37.13
C PHE A 119 -4.25 -1.60 36.15
N LEU A 120 -5.29 -0.89 36.58
CA LEU A 120 -6.35 -0.41 35.68
C LEU A 120 -5.96 0.84 34.88
N GLU A 121 -4.83 1.50 35.19
CA GLU A 121 -4.34 2.64 34.42
C GLU A 121 -4.05 2.30 32.94
N PRO A 122 -3.24 1.27 32.61
CA PRO A 122 -3.05 0.84 31.22
C PRO A 122 -4.35 0.36 30.56
N TYR A 123 -5.33 -0.12 31.34
CA TYR A 123 -6.66 -0.45 30.80
C TYR A 123 -7.43 0.79 30.34
N ARG A 124 -7.52 1.82 31.19
CA ARG A 124 -8.22 3.06 30.84
C ARG A 124 -7.51 3.82 29.72
N ALA A 125 -6.18 3.92 29.80
CA ALA A 125 -5.37 4.56 28.77
C ALA A 125 -5.47 3.83 27.43
N GLY A 126 -5.44 2.49 27.45
CA GLY A 126 -5.65 1.67 26.26
C GLY A 126 -7.04 1.85 25.65
N ALA A 127 -8.09 1.96 26.46
CA ALA A 127 -9.45 2.21 25.95
C ALA A 127 -9.56 3.56 25.23
N SER A 128 -8.93 4.62 25.76
CA SER A 128 -8.88 5.93 25.10
C SER A 128 -8.07 5.88 23.80
N ALA A 129 -6.87 5.31 23.85
CA ALA A 129 -6.00 5.20 22.68
C ALA A 129 -6.64 4.38 21.55
N TYR A 130 -7.40 3.34 21.89
CA TYR A 130 -8.17 2.56 20.92
C TYR A 130 -9.22 3.43 20.22
N ALA A 131 -9.99 4.23 20.96
CA ALA A 131 -11.02 5.07 20.39
C ALA A 131 -10.45 6.12 19.42
N ASP A 132 -9.33 6.74 19.79
CA ASP A 132 -8.64 7.73 18.94
C ASP A 132 -8.08 7.09 17.67
N ALA A 133 -7.40 5.95 17.78
CA ALA A 133 -6.84 5.22 16.65
C ALA A 133 -7.93 4.67 15.73
N HIS A 134 -9.07 4.23 16.27
CA HIS A 134 -10.21 3.75 15.48
C HIS A 134 -10.80 4.89 14.64
N ALA A 135 -11.01 6.06 15.25
CA ALA A 135 -11.49 7.24 14.55
C ALA A 135 -10.50 7.70 13.47
N ALA A 136 -9.20 7.65 13.74
CA ALA A 136 -8.16 7.99 12.78
C ALA A 136 -8.13 7.00 11.60
N ALA A 137 -8.12 5.68 11.87
CA ALA A 137 -8.16 4.64 10.85
C ALA A 137 -9.44 4.72 9.99
N SER A 138 -10.59 5.00 10.63
CA SER A 138 -11.87 5.19 9.93
C SER A 138 -11.83 6.41 9.01
N ARG A 139 -11.22 7.53 9.44
CA ARG A 139 -11.04 8.70 8.58
C ARG A 139 -10.08 8.44 7.42
N LEU A 140 -8.97 7.73 7.66
CA LEU A 140 -7.98 7.42 6.63
C LEU A 140 -8.52 6.46 5.57
N THR A 141 -9.46 5.59 5.91
CA THR A 141 -10.02 4.57 5.01
C THR A 141 -11.44 4.89 4.53
N ALA A 142 -11.84 6.17 4.58
CA ALA A 142 -13.21 6.61 4.27
C ALA A 142 -13.63 6.31 2.81
N ASP A 143 -12.68 6.18 1.90
CA ASP A 143 -12.86 5.85 0.49
C ASP A 143 -13.01 4.34 0.24
N ASN A 144 -12.84 3.50 1.26
CA ASN A 144 -12.86 2.05 1.14
C ASN A 144 -13.98 1.41 2.01
N PRO A 145 -15.18 1.18 1.44
CA PRO A 145 -16.31 0.61 2.17
C PRO A 145 -16.03 -0.76 2.80
N ALA A 146 -15.17 -1.57 2.17
CA ALA A 146 -14.81 -2.88 2.70
C ALA A 146 -13.95 -2.76 3.98
N GLN A 147 -13.04 -1.78 4.04
CA GLN A 147 -12.25 -1.50 5.24
C GLN A 147 -13.10 -0.87 6.35
N GLN A 148 -14.01 0.05 5.99
CA GLN A 148 -14.97 0.63 6.95
C GLN A 148 -15.79 -0.46 7.64
N LYS A 149 -16.30 -1.43 6.86
CA LYS A 149 -17.05 -2.56 7.43
C LYS A 149 -16.21 -3.37 8.41
N ARG A 150 -14.96 -3.71 8.06
CA ARG A 150 -14.05 -4.45 8.95
C ARG A 150 -13.73 -3.69 10.23
N LEU A 151 -13.52 -2.38 10.14
CA LEU A 151 -13.28 -1.52 11.31
C LEU A 151 -14.52 -1.43 12.21
N ALA A 152 -15.72 -1.39 11.63
CA ALA A 152 -16.96 -1.42 12.40
C ALA A 152 -17.17 -2.78 13.09
N ASP A 153 -16.92 -3.88 12.39
CA ASP A 153 -17.01 -5.23 12.95
C ASP A 153 -16.00 -5.43 14.10
N LEU A 154 -14.78 -4.89 13.96
CA LEU A 154 -13.74 -4.90 14.99
C LEU A 154 -14.15 -4.10 16.23
N ASP A 155 -14.66 -2.87 16.05
CA ASP A 155 -15.13 -2.04 17.15
C ASP A 155 -16.33 -2.65 17.88
N GLY A 156 -17.23 -3.30 17.15
CA GLY A 156 -18.30 -4.11 17.74
C GLY A 156 -17.75 -5.19 18.68
N GLN A 157 -16.80 -6.00 18.20
CA GLN A 157 -16.18 -7.07 18.99
C GLN A 157 -15.41 -6.53 20.20
N THR A 158 -14.65 -5.44 20.04
CA THR A 158 -13.93 -4.80 21.12
C THR A 158 -14.89 -4.29 22.20
N ARG A 159 -16.00 -3.65 21.81
CA ARG A 159 -17.01 -3.17 22.76
C ARG A 159 -17.66 -4.32 23.52
N THR A 160 -18.08 -5.39 22.83
CA THR A 160 -18.63 -6.59 23.46
C THR A 160 -17.65 -7.20 24.46
N TRP A 161 -16.38 -7.35 24.09
CA TRP A 161 -15.36 -7.85 25.02
C TRP A 161 -15.22 -6.94 26.26
N ARG A 162 -15.21 -5.62 26.06
CA ARG A 162 -15.07 -4.67 27.16
C ARG A 162 -16.24 -4.75 28.14
N THR A 163 -17.47 -4.78 27.64
CA THR A 163 -18.68 -4.79 28.48
C THR A 163 -18.91 -6.15 29.12
N ASP A 164 -18.79 -7.23 28.35
CA ASP A 164 -19.27 -8.55 28.76
C ASP A 164 -18.21 -9.31 29.56
N VAL A 165 -16.93 -9.00 29.33
CA VAL A 165 -15.78 -9.64 29.99
C VAL A 165 -15.08 -8.65 30.92
N ALA A 166 -14.43 -7.62 30.38
CA ALA A 166 -13.50 -6.82 31.17
C ALA A 166 -14.18 -6.08 32.33
N GLU A 167 -15.26 -5.34 32.06
CA GLU A 167 -16.00 -4.59 33.08
C GLU A 167 -16.63 -5.52 34.12
N ARG A 168 -17.11 -6.70 33.69
CA ARG A 168 -17.67 -7.71 34.58
C ARG A 168 -16.62 -8.31 35.50
N GLU A 169 -15.45 -8.67 34.98
CA GLU A 169 -14.34 -9.21 35.78
C GLU A 169 -13.80 -8.18 36.77
N ILE A 170 -13.70 -6.91 36.36
CA ILE A 170 -13.32 -5.81 37.25
C ILE A 170 -14.32 -5.68 38.40
N ALA A 171 -15.63 -5.70 38.11
CA ALA A 171 -16.66 -5.61 39.13
C ALA A 171 -16.57 -6.77 40.14
N LEU A 172 -16.45 -8.00 39.65
CA LEU A 172 -16.33 -9.20 40.50
C LEU A 172 -15.09 -9.14 41.40
N MET A 173 -13.96 -8.65 40.88
CA MET A 173 -12.74 -8.53 41.67
C MET A 173 -12.86 -7.42 42.74
N ARG A 174 -13.52 -6.29 42.44
CA ARG A 174 -13.81 -5.25 43.43
C ARG A 174 -14.66 -5.77 44.59
N ASP A 175 -15.70 -6.54 44.29
CA ASP A 175 -16.56 -7.16 45.29
C ASP A 175 -15.75 -8.15 46.16
N ALA A 176 -14.86 -8.93 45.55
CA ALA A 176 -13.99 -9.86 46.28
C ALA A 176 -13.00 -9.14 47.21
N VAL A 177 -12.36 -8.06 46.76
CA VAL A 177 -11.40 -7.27 47.55
C VAL A 177 -12.11 -6.64 48.77
N SER A 178 -13.25 -5.98 48.56
CA SER A 178 -14.01 -5.35 49.64
C SER A 178 -14.56 -6.35 50.67
N GLY A 179 -14.98 -7.54 50.22
CA GLY A 179 -15.38 -8.63 51.11
C GLY A 179 -14.23 -9.14 51.99
N CYS A 180 -13.02 -9.25 51.43
CA CYS A 180 -11.83 -9.66 52.17
C CYS A 180 -11.45 -8.65 53.27
N GLU A 181 -11.47 -7.35 52.95
CA GLU A 181 -11.19 -6.27 53.91
C GLU A 181 -12.18 -6.30 55.09
N THR A 182 -13.47 -6.51 54.79
CA THR A 182 -14.53 -6.60 55.81
C THR A 182 -14.34 -7.82 56.71
N SER A 183 -13.97 -8.96 56.13
CA SER A 183 -13.63 -10.20 56.86
C SER A 183 -12.46 -9.99 57.81
N LEU A 184 -11.37 -9.37 57.33
CA LEU A 184 -10.18 -9.11 58.13
C LEU A 184 -10.48 -8.14 59.28
N ALA A 185 -11.22 -7.05 59.03
CA ALA A 185 -11.62 -6.10 60.06
C ALA A 185 -12.47 -6.76 61.17
N THR A 186 -13.38 -7.65 60.78
CA THR A 186 -14.23 -8.40 61.72
C THR A 186 -13.40 -9.37 62.56
N ALA A 187 -12.45 -10.09 61.95
CA ALA A 187 -11.56 -11.01 62.64
C ALA A 187 -10.64 -10.29 63.65
N THR A 188 -10.09 -9.13 63.29
CA THR A 188 -9.28 -8.30 64.21
C THR A 188 -10.11 -7.76 65.37
N THR A 189 -11.36 -7.38 65.12
CA THR A 189 -12.26 -6.88 66.18
C THR A 189 -12.65 -8.00 67.16
N LEU A 190 -12.93 -9.21 66.65
CA LEU A 190 -13.23 -10.39 67.47
C LEU A 190 -12.04 -10.82 68.34
N SER A 191 -10.82 -10.81 67.80
CA SER A 191 -9.62 -11.17 68.58
C SER A 191 -9.29 -10.13 69.65
N ALA A 192 -9.45 -8.84 69.36
CA ALA A 192 -9.29 -7.77 70.33
C ALA A 192 -10.30 -7.88 71.49
N PHE A 193 -11.56 -8.20 71.19
CA PHE A 193 -12.58 -8.44 72.22
C PHE A 193 -12.24 -9.62 73.12
N GLY A 194 -11.79 -10.75 72.56
CA GLY A 194 -11.41 -11.94 73.33
C GLY A 194 -10.22 -11.73 74.27
N SER A 195 -9.29 -10.84 73.93
CA SER A 195 -8.15 -10.50 74.79
C SER A 195 -8.48 -9.63 76.01
N ALA A 196 -9.64 -8.94 76.02
CA ALA A 196 -10.03 -8.03 77.10
C ALA A 196 -10.84 -8.72 78.22
N SER A 197 -11.25 -9.98 78.02
CA SER A 197 -12.13 -10.73 78.93
C SER A 197 -11.43 -11.82 79.76
N GLY A 198 -10.09 -11.89 79.76
CA GLY A 198 -9.29 -12.83 80.56
C GLY A 198 -8.28 -12.11 81.43
#